data_AF-A0A7L4A2F2-F1
#
_entry.id   AF-A0A7L4A2F2-F1
#
_cell.length_a   1.000
_cell.length_b   1.000
_cell.length_c   1.000
_cell.angle_alpha   90.00
_cell.angle_beta   90.00
_cell.angle_gamma   90.00
#
_symmetry.space_group_name_H-M   'P 1'
#
loop_
_entity.id
_entity.type
_entity.pdbx_description
1 polymer ?
#
loop_
_entity_poly.entity_id
_entity_poly.type
_entity_poly.pdbx_seq_one_letter_code
_entity_poly.pdbx_strand_id
1 'polypeptide(L)'
;LTIYLGKRDFIDNIGNVEPVDGVVLVDPAIIKGKKVYVSLTCAFRYGQEDIDVIGLTFRRDLFFSRVQVYPPADKPESLSHLQESLLKKLGKNAYPFFFTFPDYLPCSVCLQPAPRDVDKSCGVDFEVKAFSTDNVEERIHKRNSARLLIRKVQYAPEKPGPQPCAETTWQFFMSNKPLHLKACLSKEVYYHGEPIPVTIIVNNSTEKTVKKIKVQVEQVANVVLYSSDYYTKVVAAEEAQEKVQPNSSLTKTLTLVPLLANNRQTREIALDGKLKDEDTNLASSTIIKDGIDKTVMGILVSYKVKVKLTVPG
;
A
#
# COMPACT_ATOMS: atom_id res chain seq x y z
N LEU A 1 0.15 32.23 0.92
CA LEU A 1 0.60 31.10 0.09
C LEU A 1 -0.53 30.10 0.05
N THR A 2 -1.07 29.84 -1.14
CA THR A 2 -2.20 28.92 -1.32
C THR A 2 -1.85 27.90 -2.38
N ILE A 3 -1.90 26.61 -2.05
CA ILE A 3 -1.59 25.52 -2.97
C ILE A 3 -2.88 24.87 -3.49
N TYR A 4 -2.92 24.59 -4.79
CA TYR A 4 -4.02 23.95 -5.49
C TYR A 4 -3.53 22.67 -6.16
N LEU A 5 -4.26 21.58 -5.94
CA LEU A 5 -4.08 20.28 -6.59
C LEU A 5 -5.42 19.85 -7.19
N GLY A 6 -5.40 19.16 -8.33
CA GLY A 6 -6.62 18.67 -8.98
C GLY A 6 -7.23 17.46 -8.26
N LYS A 7 -6.38 16.62 -7.67
CA LYS A 7 -6.77 15.38 -6.98
C LYS A 7 -5.80 15.03 -5.86
N ARG A 8 -6.18 14.04 -5.05
CA ARG A 8 -5.38 13.51 -3.93
C ARG A 8 -4.83 12.13 -4.19
N ASP A 9 -5.45 11.37 -5.09
CA ASP A 9 -5.04 10.02 -5.43
C ASP A 9 -4.37 10.04 -6.80
N PHE A 10 -3.16 9.51 -6.86
CA PHE A 10 -2.33 9.40 -8.07
C PHE A 10 -2.11 7.92 -8.34
N ILE A 11 -2.52 7.50 -9.53
CA ILE A 11 -2.58 6.10 -9.92
C ILE A 11 -1.21 5.63 -10.42
N ASP A 12 -0.77 4.49 -9.89
CA ASP A 12 0.37 3.73 -10.37
C ASP A 12 -0.12 2.54 -11.21
N ASN A 13 0.24 2.54 -12.50
CA ASN A 13 -0.12 1.49 -13.46
C ASN A 13 1.08 0.57 -13.79
N ILE A 14 2.09 0.48 -12.92
CA ILE A 14 3.35 -0.28 -13.08
C ILE A 14 4.28 0.30 -14.14
N GLY A 15 3.77 0.60 -15.33
CA GLY A 15 4.54 1.20 -16.44
C GLY A 15 4.80 2.68 -16.24
N ASN A 16 3.82 3.41 -15.68
CA ASN A 16 3.91 4.83 -15.40
C ASN A 16 3.06 5.18 -14.16
N VAL A 17 3.47 6.23 -13.46
CA VAL A 17 2.73 6.81 -12.33
C VAL A 17 2.20 8.17 -12.74
N GLU A 18 0.93 8.43 -12.45
CA GLU A 18 0.35 9.75 -12.70
C GLU A 18 1.13 10.84 -11.97
N PRO A 19 1.61 11.88 -12.67
CA PRO A 19 2.40 12.94 -12.06
C PRO A 19 1.53 13.83 -11.18
N VAL A 20 2.17 14.52 -10.24
CA VAL A 20 1.54 15.55 -9.41
C VAL A 20 1.63 16.89 -10.13
N ASP A 21 0.50 17.40 -10.59
CA ASP A 21 0.39 18.74 -11.16
C ASP A 21 -0.46 19.66 -10.27
N GLY A 22 -0.05 20.92 -10.23
CA GLY A 22 -0.77 21.92 -9.43
C GLY A 22 -0.29 23.34 -9.67
N VAL A 23 -0.89 24.25 -8.91
CA VAL A 23 -0.61 25.69 -8.98
C VAL A 23 -0.48 26.25 -7.56
N VAL A 24 0.46 27.16 -7.36
CA VAL A 24 0.61 27.93 -6.12
C VAL A 24 0.27 29.39 -6.39
N LEU A 25 -0.69 29.91 -5.63
CA LEU A 25 -0.97 31.34 -5.58
C LEU A 25 -0.07 31.98 -4.53
N VAL A 26 0.71 32.95 -4.99
CA VAL A 26 1.66 33.71 -4.19
C VAL A 26 1.10 35.11 -3.97
N ASP A 27 1.23 35.64 -2.76
CA ASP A 27 0.92 37.04 -2.49
C ASP A 27 2.25 37.81 -2.38
N PRO A 28 2.64 38.63 -3.38
CA PRO A 28 3.90 39.34 -3.36
C PRO A 28 4.05 40.29 -2.17
N ALA A 29 2.94 40.86 -1.67
CA ALA A 29 2.96 41.80 -0.56
C ALA A 29 3.31 41.11 0.77
N ILE A 30 2.89 39.85 0.93
CA ILE A 30 3.20 39.02 2.11
C ILE A 30 4.60 38.42 2.01
N ILE A 31 4.98 37.98 0.81
CA ILE A 31 6.22 37.22 0.57
C ILE A 31 7.46 38.12 0.56
N LYS A 32 7.32 39.43 0.30
CA LYS A 32 8.35 40.47 0.50
C LYS A 32 9.75 40.10 -0.05
N GLY A 33 9.80 39.52 -1.25
CA GLY A 33 11.07 39.14 -1.90
C GLY A 33 11.60 37.75 -1.54
N LYS A 34 10.94 37.00 -0.64
CA LYS A 34 11.27 35.60 -0.35
C LYS A 34 11.06 34.71 -1.56
N LYS A 35 11.80 33.60 -1.60
CA LYS A 35 11.61 32.54 -2.61
C LYS A 35 10.54 31.57 -2.13
N VAL A 36 9.72 31.10 -3.06
CA VAL A 36 8.70 30.07 -2.82
C VAL A 36 9.13 28.78 -3.50
N TYR A 37 9.04 27.70 -2.74
CA TYR A 37 9.31 26.35 -3.19
C TYR A 37 8.08 25.47 -3.01
N VAL A 38 7.99 24.44 -3.83
CA VAL A 38 7.10 23.30 -3.60
C VAL A 38 7.98 22.07 -3.49
N SER A 39 7.67 21.17 -2.58
CA SER A 39 8.33 19.87 -2.46
C SER A 39 7.33 18.73 -2.47
N LEU A 40 7.74 17.63 -3.08
CA LEU A 40 7.11 16.32 -2.96
C LEU A 40 8.01 15.44 -2.08
N THR A 41 7.44 14.92 -1.01
CA THR A 41 8.16 14.06 -0.07
C THR A 41 7.41 12.73 0.08
N CYS A 42 8.12 11.62 -0.07
CA CYS A 42 7.66 10.31 0.35
C CYS A 42 8.41 9.96 1.63
N ALA A 43 7.69 9.74 2.72
CA ALA A 43 8.28 9.45 4.02
C ALA A 43 7.74 8.14 4.57
N PHE A 44 8.64 7.36 5.17
CA PHE A 44 8.28 6.30 6.10
C PHE A 44 8.20 6.90 7.50
N ARG A 45 7.05 6.76 8.16
CA ARG A 45 6.82 7.28 9.51
C ARG A 45 6.48 6.15 10.46
N TYR A 46 6.96 6.28 11.69
CA TYR A 46 6.62 5.43 12.81
C TYR A 46 6.54 6.29 14.08
N GLY A 47 5.44 6.16 14.84
CA GLY A 47 5.21 6.91 16.06
C GLY A 47 4.31 8.15 15.86
N GLN A 48 4.34 9.06 16.83
CA GLN A 48 3.49 10.26 16.90
C GLN A 48 4.19 11.48 16.27
N GLU A 49 3.47 12.37 15.57
CA GLU A 49 4.07 13.56 14.92
C GLU A 49 4.66 14.59 15.92
N ASP A 50 4.22 14.61 17.18
CA ASP A 50 4.48 15.74 18.11
C ASP A 50 5.47 15.46 19.26
N ILE A 51 6.11 14.28 19.31
CA ILE A 51 7.13 13.97 20.33
C ILE A 51 8.52 14.09 19.70
N ASP A 52 8.96 15.34 19.47
CA ASP A 52 10.36 15.65 19.28
C ASP A 52 11.01 15.65 20.68
N VAL A 53 12.03 14.80 20.85
CA VAL A 53 12.85 14.66 22.07
C VAL A 53 12.21 13.73 23.12
N ILE A 54 12.73 12.49 23.15
CA ILE A 54 12.51 11.37 24.10
C ILE A 54 11.33 10.42 23.79
N GLY A 55 11.49 9.59 22.74
CA GLY A 55 11.01 8.19 22.75
C GLY A 55 10.15 7.72 21.58
N LEU A 56 10.80 7.23 20.51
CA LEU A 56 10.26 6.38 19.42
C LEU A 56 9.46 7.07 18.29
N THR A 57 9.71 8.33 17.99
CA THR A 57 9.29 8.95 16.72
C THR A 57 10.39 8.75 15.68
N PHE A 58 10.04 8.10 14.57
CA PHE A 58 10.97 7.79 13.49
C PHE A 58 10.38 8.26 12.17
N ARG A 59 11.13 9.08 11.45
CA ARG A 59 10.80 9.51 10.09
C ARG A 59 12.03 9.34 9.22
N ARG A 60 11.86 8.64 8.10
CA ARG A 60 12.87 8.56 7.04
C ARG A 60 12.25 8.95 5.72
N ASP A 61 12.81 9.98 5.11
CA ASP A 61 12.41 10.40 3.78
C ASP A 61 12.96 9.38 2.77
N LEU A 62 12.07 8.64 2.12
CA LEU A 62 12.38 7.66 1.07
C LEU A 62 12.65 8.36 -0.27
N PHE A 63 12.00 9.51 -0.47
CA PHE A 63 12.19 10.36 -1.62
C PHE A 63 11.88 11.82 -1.31
N PHE A 64 12.64 12.71 -1.92
CA PHE A 64 12.46 14.14 -1.82
C PHE A 64 12.75 14.78 -3.18
N SER A 65 11.81 15.58 -3.66
CA SER A 65 12.00 16.46 -4.82
C SER A 65 11.47 17.85 -4.50
N ARG A 66 12.12 18.88 -5.05
CA ARG A 66 11.79 20.27 -4.77
C ARG A 66 11.98 21.12 -6.02
N VAL A 67 11.03 22.02 -6.26
CA VAL A 67 11.04 22.97 -7.37
C VAL A 67 10.84 24.38 -6.80
N GLN A 68 11.59 25.35 -7.32
CA GLN A 68 11.37 26.78 -7.05
C GLN A 68 10.26 27.29 -7.96
N VAL A 69 9.17 27.79 -7.39
CA VAL A 69 8.03 28.33 -8.16
C VAL A 69 8.02 29.85 -8.24
N TYR A 70 8.61 30.53 -7.25
CA TYR A 70 8.73 31.99 -7.25
C TYR A 70 10.09 32.45 -6.65
N PRO A 71 10.77 33.43 -7.25
CA PRO A 71 10.56 33.88 -8.62
C PRO A 71 10.78 32.72 -9.61
N PRO A 72 10.02 32.64 -10.72
CA PRO A 72 10.17 31.55 -11.68
C PRO A 72 11.55 31.64 -12.33
N ALA A 73 12.32 30.55 -12.25
CA ALA A 73 13.64 30.48 -12.91
C ALA A 73 13.48 30.29 -14.42
N ASP A 74 12.61 29.36 -14.82
CA ASP A 74 12.29 29.04 -16.21
C ASP A 74 10.78 28.99 -16.43
N LYS A 75 10.36 29.21 -17.68
CA LYS A 75 8.97 28.94 -18.08
C LYS A 75 8.79 27.43 -18.28
N PRO A 76 7.68 26.83 -17.81
CA PRO A 76 7.38 25.43 -18.09
C PRO A 76 7.32 25.19 -19.60
N GLU A 77 7.90 24.09 -20.09
CA GLU A 77 7.84 23.70 -21.49
C GLU A 77 6.41 23.37 -21.94
N SER A 78 5.61 22.78 -21.04
CA SER A 78 4.20 22.47 -21.26
C SER A 78 3.41 22.62 -19.97
N LEU A 79 2.12 22.92 -20.11
CA LEU A 79 1.17 23.04 -19.01
C LEU A 79 0.09 21.97 -19.14
N SER A 80 -0.40 21.47 -18.02
CA SER A 80 -1.58 20.61 -18.02
C SER A 80 -2.86 21.44 -18.21
N HIS A 81 -3.94 20.80 -18.67
CA HIS A 81 -5.25 21.44 -18.81
C HIS A 81 -5.75 22.04 -17.47
N LEU A 82 -5.44 21.39 -16.35
CA LEU A 82 -5.72 21.89 -15.01
C LEU A 82 -4.95 23.19 -14.74
N GLN A 83 -3.64 23.19 -14.99
CA GLN A 83 -2.79 24.36 -14.78
C GLN A 83 -3.25 25.53 -15.66
N GLU A 84 -3.54 25.31 -16.93
CA GLU A 84 -4.06 26.37 -17.82
C GLU A 84 -5.34 26.99 -17.28
N SER A 85 -6.28 26.17 -16.84
CA SER A 85 -7.56 26.61 -16.28
C SER A 85 -7.36 27.41 -14.99
N LEU A 86 -6.49 26.95 -14.09
CA LEU A 86 -6.20 27.61 -12.83
C LEU A 86 -5.41 28.91 -13.01
N LEU A 87 -4.45 28.96 -13.93
CA LEU A 87 -3.69 30.18 -14.23
C LEU A 87 -4.60 31.27 -14.81
N LYS A 88 -5.51 30.91 -15.73
CA LYS A 88 -6.54 31.82 -16.25
C LYS A 88 -7.46 32.36 -15.14
N LYS A 89 -7.83 31.50 -14.17
CA LYS A 89 -8.76 31.85 -13.08
C LYS A 89 -8.11 32.67 -11.95
N LEU A 90 -6.88 32.32 -11.55
CA LEU A 90 -6.21 32.88 -10.37
C LEU A 90 -5.36 34.13 -10.71
N GLY A 91 -5.04 34.33 -11.99
CA GLY A 91 -4.35 35.51 -12.49
C GLY A 91 -2.83 35.44 -12.36
N LYS A 92 -2.17 36.60 -12.49
CA LYS A 92 -0.72 36.72 -12.72
C LYS A 92 0.20 36.25 -11.58
N ASN A 93 -0.31 36.07 -10.37
CA ASN A 93 0.48 35.63 -9.20
C ASN A 93 0.35 34.13 -8.94
N ALA A 94 -0.20 33.38 -9.90
CA ALA A 94 -0.32 31.94 -9.86
C ALA A 94 0.84 31.31 -10.64
N TYR A 95 1.52 30.35 -10.01
CA TYR A 95 2.71 29.71 -10.55
C TYR A 95 2.52 28.19 -10.58
N PRO A 96 2.70 27.54 -11.74
CA PRO A 96 2.50 26.10 -11.87
C PRO A 96 3.68 25.31 -11.29
N PHE A 97 3.43 24.07 -10.87
CA PHE A 97 4.46 23.11 -10.52
C PHE A 97 4.07 21.70 -10.98
N PHE A 98 5.08 20.84 -11.13
CA PHE A 98 4.93 19.48 -11.62
C PHE A 98 5.95 18.55 -10.95
N PHE A 99 5.54 17.36 -10.56
CA PHE A 99 6.42 16.30 -10.06
C PHE A 99 6.11 14.97 -10.71
N THR A 100 7.16 14.24 -11.07
CA THR A 100 7.09 12.82 -11.43
C THR A 100 7.49 11.94 -10.24
N PHE A 101 7.03 10.70 -10.25
CA PHE A 101 7.45 9.69 -9.28
C PHE A 101 8.51 8.77 -9.92
N PRO A 102 9.62 8.49 -9.23
CA PRO A 102 10.50 7.40 -9.60
C PRO A 102 9.84 6.02 -9.45
N ASP A 103 10.31 5.06 -10.23
CA ASP A 103 9.79 3.67 -10.25
C ASP A 103 10.06 2.89 -8.96
N TYR A 104 11.01 3.33 -8.13
CA TYR A 104 11.42 2.63 -6.91
C TYR A 104 10.61 3.04 -5.65
N LEU A 105 9.49 3.73 -5.81
CA LEU A 105 8.68 4.20 -4.68
C LEU A 105 7.50 3.28 -4.34
N PRO A 106 7.30 2.96 -3.05
CA PRO A 106 6.15 2.17 -2.60
C PRO A 106 4.83 2.92 -2.77
N CYS A 107 3.71 2.22 -2.53
CA CYS A 107 2.39 2.83 -2.44
C CYS A 107 2.14 3.45 -1.06
N SER A 108 1.09 4.25 -0.95
CA SER A 108 0.62 4.78 0.34
C SER A 108 -0.05 3.67 1.15
N VAL A 109 0.65 3.16 2.15
CA VAL A 109 0.22 2.04 2.99
C VAL A 109 0.47 2.38 4.45
N CYS A 110 -0.43 1.99 5.34
CA CYS A 110 -0.25 2.12 6.78
C CYS A 110 -0.52 0.80 7.50
N LEU A 111 0.14 0.57 8.62
CA LEU A 111 -0.17 -0.56 9.51
C LEU A 111 -1.25 -0.12 10.49
N GLN A 112 -2.27 -0.96 10.66
CA GLN A 112 -3.33 -0.72 11.62
C GLN A 112 -2.75 -0.69 13.04
N PRO A 113 -2.92 0.41 13.78
CA PRO A 113 -2.44 0.53 15.15
C PRO A 113 -3.22 -0.42 16.08
N ALA A 114 -2.65 -0.72 17.24
CA ALA A 114 -3.41 -1.37 18.28
C ALA A 114 -4.48 -0.41 18.84
N PRO A 115 -5.63 -0.90 19.35
CA PRO A 115 -6.67 -0.03 19.93
C PRO A 115 -6.20 0.90 21.07
N ARG A 116 -5.09 0.55 21.73
CA ARG A 116 -4.46 1.34 22.81
C ARG A 116 -3.44 2.38 22.31
N ASP A 117 -3.06 2.29 21.04
CA ASP A 117 -1.99 3.08 20.41
C ASP A 117 -2.60 4.06 19.40
N VAL A 118 -3.63 4.81 19.82
CA VAL A 118 -4.49 5.66 18.97
C VAL A 118 -3.68 6.68 18.15
N ASP A 119 -2.60 7.22 18.71
CA ASP A 119 -1.80 8.29 18.09
C ASP A 119 -0.50 7.79 17.44
N LYS A 120 -0.25 6.46 17.40
CA LYS A 120 0.94 5.90 16.76
C LYS A 120 0.59 5.44 15.36
N SER A 121 1.02 6.22 14.37
CA SER A 121 0.94 5.81 12.97
C SER A 121 2.24 5.13 12.55
N CYS A 122 2.14 4.00 11.84
CA CYS A 122 3.26 3.41 11.11
C CYS A 122 2.85 3.28 9.66
N GLY A 123 3.56 3.92 8.74
CA GLY A 123 3.15 3.92 7.35
C GLY A 123 4.04 4.72 6.43
N VAL A 124 3.74 4.60 5.14
CA VAL A 124 4.32 5.39 4.06
C VAL A 124 3.28 6.42 3.63
N ASP A 125 3.65 7.70 3.72
CA ASP A 125 2.82 8.81 3.28
C ASP A 125 3.53 9.70 2.26
N PHE A 126 2.72 10.35 1.42
CA PHE A 126 3.20 11.32 0.45
C PHE A 126 2.68 12.71 0.82
N GLU A 127 3.59 13.67 0.90
CA GLU A 127 3.29 15.06 1.27
C GLU A 127 3.72 16.00 0.15
N VAL A 128 2.79 16.85 -0.30
CA VAL A 128 3.09 18.02 -1.12
C VAL A 128 3.09 19.24 -0.21
N LYS A 129 4.21 19.96 -0.15
CA LYS A 129 4.38 21.12 0.72
C LYS A 129 4.85 22.33 -0.07
N ALA A 130 4.07 23.41 -0.03
CA ALA A 130 4.49 24.71 -0.51
C ALA A 130 4.98 25.57 0.65
N PHE A 131 6.10 26.26 0.49
CA PHE A 131 6.65 27.11 1.55
C PHE A 131 7.47 28.28 1.00
N SER A 132 7.57 29.35 1.79
CA SER A 132 8.46 30.48 1.50
C SER A 132 9.64 30.53 2.46
N THR A 133 10.84 30.76 1.93
CA THR A 133 12.06 30.90 2.74
C THR A 133 13.05 31.88 2.10
N ASP A 134 13.91 32.46 2.93
CA ASP A 134 15.07 33.25 2.51
C ASP A 134 16.27 32.34 2.25
N ASN A 135 16.47 31.35 3.14
CA ASN A 135 17.51 30.34 3.04
C ASN A 135 16.89 28.94 2.94
N VAL A 136 17.36 28.16 2.00
CA VAL A 136 16.86 26.81 1.70
C VAL A 136 17.32 25.79 2.74
N GLU A 137 18.38 26.10 3.49
CA GLU A 137 18.94 25.27 4.57
C GLU A 137 18.25 25.51 5.92
N GLU A 138 17.48 26.60 6.05
CA GLU A 138 16.77 26.93 7.28
C GLU A 138 15.53 26.07 7.52
N ARG A 139 15.21 25.85 8.80
CA ARG A 139 13.99 25.15 9.20
C ARG A 139 12.77 25.97 8.80
N ILE A 140 11.90 25.37 7.98
CA ILE A 140 10.70 26.02 7.47
C ILE A 140 9.69 26.21 8.62
N HIS A 141 9.29 27.46 8.88
CA HIS A 141 8.25 27.79 9.85
C HIS A 141 6.87 27.33 9.37
N LYS A 142 6.09 26.68 10.25
CA LYS A 142 4.72 26.21 9.95
C LYS A 142 3.84 27.32 9.36
N ARG A 143 3.94 28.55 9.87
CA ARG A 143 3.19 29.73 9.39
C ARG A 143 3.46 30.10 7.94
N ASN A 144 4.64 29.77 7.42
CA ASN A 144 5.09 30.10 6.07
C ASN A 144 4.93 28.92 5.09
N SER A 145 4.19 27.88 5.50
CA SER A 145 4.03 26.66 4.73
C SER A 145 2.58 26.21 4.66
N ALA A 146 2.20 25.61 3.54
CA ALA A 146 0.96 24.87 3.36
C ALA A 146 1.29 23.44 2.95
N ARG A 147 0.73 22.45 3.65
CA ARG A 147 0.97 21.02 3.41
C ARG A 147 -0.32 20.31 3.01
N LEU A 148 -0.19 19.38 2.08
CA LEU A 148 -1.27 18.56 1.56
C LEU A 148 -0.77 17.10 1.46
N LEU A 149 -1.41 16.19 2.18
CA LEU A 149 -1.20 14.76 1.98
C LEU A 149 -1.85 14.30 0.67
N ILE A 150 -1.16 13.43 -0.05
CA ILE A 150 -1.64 12.76 -1.26
C ILE A 150 -1.40 11.25 -1.11
N ARG A 151 -2.02 10.46 -1.98
CA ARG A 151 -1.84 9.01 -2.04
C ARG A 151 -1.32 8.58 -3.40
N LYS A 152 -0.34 7.68 -3.37
CA LYS A 152 0.05 6.86 -4.53
C LYS A 152 -0.66 5.52 -4.39
N VAL A 153 -1.60 5.24 -5.29
CA VAL A 153 -2.48 4.06 -5.25
C VAL A 153 -2.22 3.22 -6.50
N GLN A 154 -2.04 1.92 -6.33
CA GLN A 154 -1.78 1.03 -7.46
C GLN A 154 -3.06 0.34 -7.92
N TYR A 155 -3.28 0.31 -9.23
CA TYR A 155 -4.40 -0.40 -9.83
C TYR A 155 -3.98 -1.81 -10.25
N ALA A 156 -4.98 -2.69 -10.28
CA ALA A 156 -4.82 -4.04 -10.82
C ALA A 156 -4.36 -3.97 -12.29
N PRO A 157 -3.47 -4.88 -12.73
CA PRO A 157 -3.07 -4.96 -14.13
C PRO A 157 -4.28 -5.29 -15.01
N GLU A 158 -4.32 -4.73 -16.24
CA GLU A 158 -5.43 -4.93 -17.17
C GLU A 158 -5.58 -6.39 -17.63
N LYS A 159 -4.46 -7.12 -17.73
CA LYS A 159 -4.43 -8.52 -18.15
C LYS A 159 -4.30 -9.40 -16.92
N PRO A 160 -5.33 -10.19 -16.56
CA PRO A 160 -5.20 -11.18 -15.50
C PRO A 160 -4.24 -12.27 -15.96
N GLY A 161 -3.38 -12.74 -15.07
CA GLY A 161 -2.52 -13.88 -15.34
C GLY A 161 -3.24 -15.22 -15.14
N PRO A 162 -2.48 -16.32 -15.14
CA PRO A 162 -3.03 -17.67 -15.14
C PRO A 162 -3.73 -18.01 -13.84
N GLN A 163 -4.64 -18.99 -13.91
CA GLN A 163 -5.32 -19.53 -12.74
C GLN A 163 -4.30 -20.08 -11.72
N PRO A 164 -4.25 -19.56 -10.48
CA PRO A 164 -3.34 -20.09 -9.46
C PRO A 164 -3.75 -21.49 -9.02
N CYS A 165 -2.83 -22.44 -9.12
CA CYS A 165 -2.99 -23.80 -8.62
C CYS A 165 -1.70 -24.25 -7.92
N ALA A 166 -1.83 -24.88 -6.76
CA ALA A 166 -0.73 -25.49 -6.03
C ALA A 166 -1.09 -26.91 -5.62
N GLU A 167 -0.13 -27.83 -5.70
CA GLU A 167 -0.31 -29.21 -5.27
C GLU A 167 0.88 -29.68 -4.43
N THR A 168 0.61 -30.60 -3.51
CA THR A 168 1.62 -31.17 -2.64
C THR A 168 1.21 -32.57 -2.21
N THR A 169 2.21 -33.38 -1.89
CA THR A 169 2.03 -34.78 -1.49
C THR A 169 2.82 -35.03 -0.22
N TRP A 170 2.15 -35.54 0.80
CA TRP A 170 2.78 -35.94 2.06
C TRP A 170 2.89 -37.45 2.17
N GLN A 171 3.99 -37.89 2.77
CA GLN A 171 4.20 -39.26 3.22
C GLN A 171 4.43 -39.23 4.73
N PHE A 172 3.93 -40.23 5.44
CA PHE A 172 4.09 -40.33 6.89
C PHE A 172 5.05 -41.47 7.20
N PHE A 173 5.90 -41.32 8.23
CA PHE A 173 6.91 -42.33 8.59
C PHE A 173 6.35 -43.76 8.73
N MET A 174 5.10 -43.91 9.21
CA MET A 174 4.45 -45.22 9.45
C MET A 174 3.49 -45.64 8.31
N SER A 175 3.36 -44.86 7.23
CA SER A 175 2.45 -45.16 6.10
C SER A 175 3.15 -44.90 4.77
N ASN A 176 3.37 -45.97 4.01
CA ASN A 176 3.98 -45.92 2.67
C ASN A 176 3.05 -45.34 1.60
N LYS A 177 1.77 -45.08 1.93
CA LYS A 177 0.79 -44.51 1.00
C LYS A 177 0.73 -42.98 1.13
N PRO A 178 0.58 -42.23 0.03
CA PRO A 178 0.61 -40.78 0.02
C PRO A 178 -0.74 -40.13 0.38
N LEU A 179 -0.68 -38.92 0.95
CA LEU A 179 -1.79 -37.97 1.03
C LEU A 179 -1.52 -36.84 0.04
N HIS A 180 -2.34 -36.72 -1.00
CA HIS A 180 -2.20 -35.68 -2.01
C HIS A 180 -3.25 -34.59 -1.82
N LEU A 181 -2.82 -33.33 -1.90
CA LEU A 181 -3.65 -32.14 -1.85
C LEU A 181 -3.36 -31.26 -3.05
N LYS A 182 -4.43 -30.80 -3.71
CA LYS A 182 -4.38 -29.76 -4.72
C LYS A 182 -5.37 -28.66 -4.36
N ALA A 183 -4.95 -27.40 -4.50
CA ALA A 183 -5.79 -26.23 -4.27
C ALA A 183 -5.67 -25.28 -5.47
N CYS A 184 -6.80 -24.80 -5.97
CA CYS A 184 -6.88 -23.87 -7.10
C CYS A 184 -7.82 -22.71 -6.80
N LEU A 185 -7.44 -21.51 -7.22
CA LEU A 185 -8.28 -20.31 -7.18
C LEU A 185 -8.99 -20.11 -8.52
N SER A 186 -10.03 -19.28 -8.60
CA SER A 186 -10.68 -18.97 -9.88
C SER A 186 -9.91 -17.97 -10.75
N LYS A 187 -9.25 -16.99 -10.10
CA LYS A 187 -8.50 -15.90 -10.71
C LYS A 187 -7.20 -15.66 -9.94
N GLU A 188 -6.26 -14.98 -10.57
CA GLU A 188 -5.05 -14.46 -9.92
C GLU A 188 -5.33 -13.15 -9.17
N VAL A 189 -6.07 -12.24 -9.79
CA VAL A 189 -6.40 -10.92 -9.25
C VAL A 189 -7.85 -10.88 -8.80
N TYR A 190 -8.07 -10.36 -7.59
CA TYR A 190 -9.39 -10.14 -6.99
C TYR A 190 -9.54 -8.69 -6.56
N TYR A 191 -10.74 -8.14 -6.68
CA TYR A 191 -11.04 -6.81 -6.16
C TYR A 191 -11.44 -6.86 -4.68
N HIS A 192 -11.26 -5.73 -3.98
CA HIS A 192 -11.73 -5.59 -2.61
C HIS A 192 -13.23 -5.87 -2.50
N GLY A 193 -13.61 -6.77 -1.59
CA GLY A 193 -14.99 -7.21 -1.41
C GLY A 193 -15.45 -8.34 -2.34
N GLU A 194 -14.65 -8.71 -3.35
CA GLU A 194 -14.95 -9.87 -4.20
C GLU A 194 -14.74 -11.18 -3.42
N PRO A 195 -15.69 -12.14 -3.48
CA PRO A 195 -15.51 -13.46 -2.88
C PRO A 195 -14.42 -14.27 -3.59
N ILE A 196 -13.59 -14.97 -2.81
CA ILE A 196 -12.48 -15.81 -3.29
C ILE A 196 -12.88 -17.29 -3.18
N PRO A 197 -13.32 -17.94 -4.27
CA PRO A 197 -13.58 -19.38 -4.28
C PRO A 197 -12.26 -20.16 -4.37
N VAL A 198 -12.08 -21.10 -3.46
CA VAL A 198 -10.91 -21.98 -3.34
C VAL A 198 -11.35 -23.42 -3.53
N THR A 199 -11.03 -24.00 -4.68
CA THR A 199 -11.30 -25.41 -4.99
C THR A 199 -10.20 -26.29 -4.43
N ILE A 200 -10.57 -27.22 -3.56
CA ILE A 200 -9.68 -28.10 -2.82
C ILE A 200 -9.96 -29.54 -3.25
N ILE A 201 -8.93 -30.26 -3.64
CA ILE A 201 -8.98 -31.66 -4.04
C ILE A 201 -8.05 -32.42 -3.10
N VAL A 202 -8.60 -33.29 -2.27
CA VAL A 202 -7.86 -34.16 -1.36
C VAL A 202 -7.98 -35.60 -1.86
N ASN A 203 -6.86 -36.22 -2.18
CA ASN A 203 -6.79 -37.64 -2.51
C ASN A 203 -6.05 -38.35 -1.38
N ASN A 204 -6.80 -39.02 -0.51
CA ASN A 204 -6.26 -39.68 0.67
C ASN A 204 -6.09 -41.18 0.44
N SER A 205 -4.90 -41.58 0.00
CA SER A 205 -4.54 -43.00 -0.11
C SER A 205 -4.00 -43.56 1.21
N THR A 206 -3.91 -42.77 2.26
CA THR A 206 -3.34 -43.19 3.55
C THR A 206 -4.35 -43.96 4.41
N GLU A 207 -3.87 -44.52 5.51
CA GLU A 207 -4.70 -45.17 6.53
C GLU A 207 -5.28 -44.18 7.55
N LYS A 208 -4.88 -42.89 7.47
CA LYS A 208 -5.28 -41.84 8.39
C LYS A 208 -6.49 -41.08 7.87
N THR A 209 -7.35 -40.63 8.78
CA THR A 209 -8.49 -39.76 8.44
C THR A 209 -8.09 -38.29 8.53
N VAL A 210 -8.35 -37.51 7.47
CA VAL A 210 -8.25 -36.04 7.55
C VAL A 210 -9.46 -35.54 8.36
N LYS A 211 -9.20 -34.94 9.53
CA LYS A 211 -10.27 -34.52 10.46
C LYS A 211 -10.92 -33.20 10.09
N LYS A 212 -10.15 -32.29 9.49
CA LYS A 212 -10.55 -30.91 9.26
C LYS A 212 -9.77 -30.30 8.11
N ILE A 213 -10.46 -29.53 7.28
CA ILE A 213 -9.88 -28.72 6.22
C ILE A 213 -10.13 -27.27 6.57
N LYS A 214 -9.07 -26.47 6.69
CA LYS A 214 -9.14 -25.03 6.96
C LYS A 214 -8.50 -24.27 5.81
N VAL A 215 -9.18 -23.24 5.32
CA VAL A 215 -8.63 -22.31 4.33
C VAL A 215 -8.48 -20.95 4.99
N GLN A 216 -7.37 -20.27 4.73
CA GLN A 216 -7.08 -18.97 5.29
C GLN A 216 -6.54 -18.05 4.20
N VAL A 217 -7.00 -16.80 4.18
CA VAL A 217 -6.33 -15.71 3.47
C VAL A 217 -5.35 -15.08 4.44
N GLU A 218 -4.05 -15.19 4.14
CA GLU A 218 -2.97 -14.56 4.90
C GLU A 218 -2.49 -13.32 4.15
N GLN A 219 -2.52 -12.16 4.82
CA GLN A 219 -1.85 -10.95 4.39
C GLN A 219 -0.41 -10.97 4.91
N VAL A 220 0.54 -10.76 4.03
CA VAL A 220 1.97 -10.69 4.32
C VAL A 220 2.45 -9.28 4.03
N ALA A 221 2.77 -8.52 5.07
CA ALA A 221 3.40 -7.21 4.97
C ALA A 221 4.91 -7.37 5.18
N ASN A 222 5.70 -7.07 4.16
CA ASN A 222 7.16 -6.99 4.22
C ASN A 222 7.57 -5.52 4.39
N VAL A 223 8.05 -5.18 5.57
CA VAL A 223 8.54 -3.84 5.90
C VAL A 223 10.03 -3.80 5.58
N VAL A 224 10.40 -3.00 4.57
CA VAL A 224 11.77 -2.88 4.08
C VAL A 224 12.29 -1.47 4.35
N LEU A 225 13.23 -1.34 5.27
CA LEU A 225 13.80 -0.04 5.64
C LEU A 225 15.29 -0.10 6.00
N TYR A 226 15.62 -0.82 7.07
CA TYR A 226 17.00 -1.15 7.47
C TYR A 226 17.25 -2.64 7.33
N SER A 227 16.25 -3.42 7.75
CA SER A 227 16.07 -4.85 7.54
C SER A 227 14.83 -5.09 6.67
N SER A 228 14.64 -6.36 6.29
CA SER A 228 13.40 -6.86 5.69
C SER A 228 12.67 -7.67 6.75
N ASP A 229 11.57 -7.12 7.26
CA ASP A 229 10.79 -7.70 8.34
C ASP A 229 9.41 -8.14 7.84
N TYR A 230 9.02 -9.39 8.10
CA TYR A 230 7.80 -10.00 7.56
C TYR A 230 6.74 -10.17 8.65
N TYR A 231 5.57 -9.59 8.43
CA TYR A 231 4.39 -9.71 9.29
C TYR A 231 3.30 -10.47 8.53
N THR A 232 2.94 -11.66 9.02
CA THR A 232 1.86 -12.47 8.42
C THR A 232 0.66 -12.48 9.35
N LYS A 233 -0.52 -12.06 8.86
CA LYS A 233 -1.78 -12.09 9.59
C LYS A 233 -2.88 -12.73 8.77
N VAL A 234 -3.75 -13.48 9.44
CA VAL A 234 -4.94 -14.06 8.81
C VAL A 234 -6.03 -13.00 8.74
N VAL A 235 -6.50 -12.69 7.53
CA VAL A 235 -7.54 -11.68 7.29
C VAL A 235 -8.91 -12.29 6.95
N ALA A 236 -8.95 -13.57 6.57
CA ALA A 236 -10.17 -14.35 6.46
C ALA A 236 -9.85 -15.83 6.66
N ALA A 237 -10.79 -16.59 7.21
CA ALA A 237 -10.64 -18.02 7.35
C ALA A 237 -11.99 -18.72 7.30
N GLU A 238 -12.02 -19.87 6.62
CA GLU A 238 -13.18 -20.74 6.52
C GLU A 238 -12.76 -22.19 6.81
N GLU A 239 -13.68 -22.98 7.33
CA GLU A 239 -13.40 -24.35 7.77
C GLU A 239 -14.50 -25.31 7.30
N ALA A 240 -14.09 -26.42 6.69
CA ALA A 240 -14.98 -27.54 6.39
C ALA A 240 -14.89 -28.59 7.50
N GLN A 241 -16.07 -29.07 7.94
CA GLN A 241 -16.19 -30.14 8.93
C GLN A 241 -16.16 -31.55 8.29
N GLU A 242 -16.19 -31.62 6.96
CA GLU A 242 -16.13 -32.88 6.22
C GLU A 242 -14.78 -33.58 6.45
N LYS A 243 -14.86 -34.86 6.79
CA LYS A 243 -13.71 -35.72 7.01
C LYS A 243 -13.40 -36.48 5.74
N VAL A 244 -12.12 -36.61 5.42
CA VAL A 244 -11.66 -37.45 4.29
C VAL A 244 -11.19 -38.78 4.87
N GLN A 245 -11.96 -39.83 4.62
CA GLN A 245 -11.69 -41.18 5.13
C GLN A 245 -10.45 -41.79 4.46
N PRO A 246 -9.86 -42.85 5.05
CA PRO A 246 -8.81 -43.63 4.40
C PRO A 246 -9.24 -44.15 3.02
N ASN A 247 -8.32 -44.16 2.06
CA ASN A 247 -8.55 -44.59 0.66
C ASN A 247 -9.76 -43.91 0.00
N SER A 248 -9.99 -42.62 0.28
CA SER A 248 -11.09 -41.83 -0.30
C SER A 248 -10.61 -40.49 -0.82
N SER A 249 -11.40 -39.86 -1.68
CA SER A 249 -11.15 -38.51 -2.19
C SER A 249 -12.29 -37.55 -1.87
N LEU A 250 -11.97 -36.27 -1.78
CA LEU A 250 -12.91 -35.19 -1.59
C LEU A 250 -12.54 -34.01 -2.49
N THR A 251 -13.52 -33.51 -3.24
CA THR A 251 -13.43 -32.22 -3.94
C THR A 251 -14.43 -31.26 -3.31
N LYS A 252 -13.94 -30.11 -2.82
CA LYS A 252 -14.75 -29.11 -2.11
C LYS A 252 -14.32 -27.71 -2.50
N THR A 253 -15.27 -26.82 -2.74
CA THR A 253 -15.00 -25.39 -2.92
C THR A 253 -15.43 -24.62 -1.68
N LEU A 254 -14.52 -23.84 -1.09
CA LEU A 254 -14.82 -22.92 0.02
C LEU A 254 -14.62 -21.48 -0.45
N THR A 255 -15.52 -20.58 -0.04
CA THR A 255 -15.50 -19.18 -0.46
C THR A 255 -15.13 -18.30 0.71
N LEU A 256 -14.10 -17.45 0.56
CA LEU A 256 -13.63 -16.53 1.59
C LEU A 256 -13.88 -15.08 1.15
N VAL A 257 -14.22 -14.19 2.09
CA VAL A 257 -14.42 -12.77 1.81
C VAL A 257 -13.54 -11.92 2.75
N PRO A 258 -12.31 -11.54 2.35
CA PRO A 258 -11.43 -10.73 3.18
C PRO A 258 -11.90 -9.28 3.22
N LEU A 259 -12.54 -8.89 4.32
CA LEU A 259 -13.05 -7.52 4.54
C LEU A 259 -12.37 -6.87 5.73
N LEU A 260 -12.05 -5.59 5.61
CA LEU A 260 -11.55 -4.80 6.74
C LEU A 260 -12.58 -4.74 7.88
N ALA A 261 -13.88 -4.70 7.57
CA ALA A 261 -14.95 -4.69 8.56
C ALA A 261 -14.81 -5.82 9.60
N ASN A 262 -14.39 -7.01 9.16
CA ASN A 262 -14.20 -8.18 10.01
C ASN A 262 -12.84 -8.17 10.75
N ASN A 263 -11.95 -7.25 10.41
CA ASN A 263 -10.57 -7.18 10.89
C ASN A 263 -10.22 -5.84 11.58
N ARG A 264 -11.21 -5.01 11.93
CA ARG A 264 -11.00 -3.71 12.60
C ARG A 264 -10.27 -3.80 13.94
N GLN A 265 -10.30 -4.96 14.59
CA GLN A 265 -9.60 -5.20 15.85
C GLN A 265 -8.27 -5.98 15.68
N THR A 266 -7.97 -6.44 14.46
CA THR A 266 -6.76 -7.20 14.14
C THR A 266 -5.57 -6.25 14.08
N ARG A 267 -4.52 -6.51 14.85
CA ARG A 267 -3.35 -5.63 14.90
C ARG A 267 -2.37 -5.93 13.77
N GLU A 268 -1.60 -4.94 13.36
CA GLU A 268 -0.47 -5.09 12.43
C GLU A 268 -0.89 -5.66 11.06
N ILE A 269 -2.14 -5.41 10.65
CA ILE A 269 -2.57 -5.59 9.27
C ILE A 269 -2.22 -4.34 8.48
N ALA A 270 -1.81 -4.50 7.23
CA ALA A 270 -1.61 -3.39 6.33
C ALA A 270 -2.96 -2.91 5.77
N LEU A 271 -3.15 -1.60 5.74
CA LEU A 271 -4.29 -0.88 5.20
C LEU A 271 -3.83 0.07 4.09
N ASP A 272 -4.70 0.32 3.12
CA ASP A 272 -4.46 1.39 2.16
C ASP A 272 -4.39 2.74 2.90
N GLY A 273 -3.53 3.64 2.43
CA GLY A 273 -3.30 4.93 3.04
C GLY A 273 -4.60 5.72 3.25
N LYS A 274 -4.76 6.29 4.44
CA LYS A 274 -5.92 7.11 4.80
C LYS A 274 -5.65 8.58 4.59
N LEU A 275 -6.62 9.29 4.02
CA LEU A 275 -6.67 10.74 4.06
C LEU A 275 -7.56 11.15 5.24
N LYS A 276 -6.95 11.64 6.32
CA LYS A 276 -7.68 11.98 7.56
C LYS A 276 -8.49 10.78 8.08
N ASP A 277 -9.76 11.00 8.41
CA ASP A 277 -10.67 10.02 9.02
C ASP A 277 -11.54 9.27 8.01
N GLU A 278 -11.16 9.26 6.73
CA GLU A 278 -11.89 8.52 5.70
C GLU A 278 -11.78 6.99 5.89
N ASP A 279 -12.83 6.27 5.49
CA ASP A 279 -12.83 4.81 5.44
C ASP A 279 -11.76 4.31 4.46
N THR A 280 -11.19 3.14 4.75
CA THR A 280 -10.16 2.49 3.92
C THR A 280 -10.45 1.00 3.74
N ASN A 281 -9.62 0.34 2.95
CA ASN A 281 -9.63 -1.11 2.77
C ASN A 281 -8.37 -1.75 3.37
N LEU A 282 -8.34 -3.09 3.37
CA LEU A 282 -7.09 -3.81 3.52
C LEU A 282 -6.13 -3.34 2.42
N ALA A 283 -4.83 -3.25 2.71
CA ALA A 283 -3.87 -2.74 1.73
C ALA A 283 -3.87 -3.57 0.45
N SER A 284 -3.82 -2.90 -0.69
CA SER A 284 -3.69 -3.56 -1.99
C SER A 284 -2.32 -4.24 -2.14
N SER A 285 -2.24 -5.33 -2.89
CA SER A 285 -0.96 -6.01 -3.18
C SER A 285 -0.01 -5.05 -3.89
N THR A 286 1.24 -5.01 -3.45
CA THR A 286 2.28 -4.17 -4.05
C THR A 286 2.94 -4.90 -5.20
N ILE A 287 2.83 -4.36 -6.40
CA ILE A 287 3.50 -4.83 -7.61
C ILE A 287 4.73 -3.95 -7.83
N ILE A 288 5.89 -4.60 -7.93
CA ILE A 288 7.16 -3.94 -8.19
C ILE A 288 7.46 -4.12 -9.68
N LYS A 289 7.89 -3.05 -10.36
CA LYS A 289 8.29 -3.13 -11.77
C LYS A 289 9.54 -4.01 -11.90
N ASP A 290 9.54 -4.87 -12.91
CA ASP A 290 10.68 -5.74 -13.18
C ASP A 290 11.90 -4.93 -13.64
N GLY A 291 13.09 -5.37 -13.24
CA GLY A 291 14.35 -4.78 -13.69
C GLY A 291 14.72 -3.43 -13.05
N ILE A 292 14.13 -3.07 -11.90
CA ILE A 292 14.58 -1.90 -11.15
C ILE A 292 15.92 -2.20 -10.43
N ASP A 293 16.92 -1.34 -10.63
CA ASP A 293 18.24 -1.46 -9.98
C ASP A 293 18.24 -1.19 -8.47
N LYS A 294 17.26 -0.42 -7.97
CA LYS A 294 17.12 -0.02 -6.58
C LYS A 294 16.08 -0.85 -5.84
N THR A 295 16.43 -1.31 -4.65
CA THR A 295 15.50 -1.93 -3.70
C THR A 295 14.43 -0.93 -3.27
N VAL A 296 13.15 -1.31 -3.43
CA VAL A 296 12.01 -0.52 -2.95
C VAL A 296 11.95 -0.59 -1.42
N MET A 297 12.16 0.55 -0.77
CA MET A 297 11.96 0.70 0.67
C MET A 297 10.51 1.13 0.95
N GLY A 298 9.89 0.58 2.00
CA GLY A 298 8.49 0.86 2.34
C GLY A 298 7.80 -0.34 2.97
N ILE A 299 6.48 -0.39 2.83
CA ILE A 299 5.65 -1.53 3.23
C ILE A 299 5.16 -2.21 1.95
N LEU A 300 5.68 -3.40 1.68
CA LEU A 300 5.34 -4.20 0.51
C LEU A 300 4.34 -5.26 0.92
N VAL A 301 3.14 -5.22 0.35
CA VAL A 301 2.03 -6.10 0.75
C VAL A 301 1.83 -7.19 -0.28
N SER A 302 1.64 -8.41 0.18
CA SER A 302 1.27 -9.57 -0.64
C SER A 302 0.21 -10.40 0.09
N TYR A 303 -0.53 -11.21 -0.66
CA TYR A 303 -1.53 -12.11 -0.10
C TYR A 303 -1.28 -13.53 -0.56
N LYS A 304 -1.64 -14.49 0.28
CA LYS A 304 -1.63 -15.90 -0.08
C LYS A 304 -2.83 -16.61 0.53
N VAL A 305 -3.33 -17.59 -0.21
CA VAL A 305 -4.34 -18.53 0.29
C VAL A 305 -3.61 -19.77 0.81
N LYS A 306 -3.89 -20.13 2.06
CA LYS A 306 -3.30 -21.28 2.73
C LYS A 306 -4.37 -22.31 3.04
N VAL A 307 -4.18 -23.52 2.53
CA VAL A 307 -5.02 -24.68 2.84
C VAL A 307 -4.29 -25.55 3.87
N LYS A 308 -4.92 -25.79 5.00
CA LYS A 308 -4.39 -26.59 6.11
C LYS A 308 -5.26 -27.82 6.33
N LEU A 309 -4.65 -28.99 6.18
CA LEU A 309 -5.24 -30.27 6.56
C LEU A 309 -4.84 -30.60 8.00
N THR A 310 -5.80 -31.01 8.83
CA THR A 310 -5.51 -31.53 10.17
C THR A 310 -5.64 -33.04 10.16
N VAL A 311 -4.50 -33.73 10.24
CA VAL A 311 -4.40 -35.19 10.26
C VAL A 311 -3.92 -35.63 11.63
N PRO A 312 -4.58 -36.61 12.30
CA PRO A 312 -4.13 -37.11 13.58
C PRO A 312 -2.78 -37.83 13.46
N GLY A 313 -2.00 -37.77 14.55
CA GLY A 313 -0.75 -38.50 14.74
C GLY A 313 -0.91 -40.00 14.62
#